data_AF-A0A433DLV8-F1
#
_entry.id   AF-A0A433DLV8-F1
#
_cell.length_a   1.000
_cell.length_b   1.000
_cell.length_c   1.000
_cell.angle_alpha   90.00
_cell.angle_beta   90.00
_cell.angle_gamma   90.00
#
_symmetry.space_group_name_H-M   'P 1'
#
loop_
_entity.id
_entity.type
_entity.pdbx_description
1 polymer ?
#
loop_
_entity_poly.entity_id
_entity_poly.type
_entity_poly.pdbx_seq_one_letter_code
_entity_poly.pdbx_strand_id
1 'polypeptide(L)'
;VEIVRLLVAEFGADGNAKDNDGTTLLHWAPDTFTEIITTVESRLEQSERNNDMLKASLTAREDDLQRTNENLQNIKTQYTHEICKRDQDKDKLKERMQKILNDKYKGANISLTLINPAPKSSTLPTKSGISQNEEMYHDVIKSYEERESEILADYQCLRQSLTNLYQEIKILFHGQVATFSAPIPSESGNNLGAASLPSAPIPGEVARFQMPFNMTGEHIEEDLKRMLVMLKEEMQGREQEIRKKDEEIDRKKVEIEDLIAQLEEKNFVSEEQGKVINHFLSGNFFQGASEEAQLNMS
;
A
#
# COMPACT_ATOMS: atom_id res chain seq x y z
N VAL A 1 35.14 -13.42 27.50
CA VAL A 1 34.29 -14.26 26.61
C VAL A 1 33.51 -13.39 25.62
N GLU A 2 32.83 -12.33 26.07
CA GLU A 2 32.14 -11.33 25.21
C GLU A 2 32.98 -10.82 24.03
N ILE A 3 34.22 -10.41 24.28
CA ILE A 3 35.11 -9.82 23.26
C ILE A 3 35.45 -10.85 22.17
N VAL A 4 35.70 -12.10 22.56
CA VAL A 4 35.99 -13.20 21.64
C VAL A 4 34.75 -13.57 20.82
N ARG A 5 33.57 -13.56 21.45
CA ARG A 5 32.27 -13.72 20.76
C ARG A 5 32.06 -12.66 19.70
N LEU A 6 32.28 -11.39 20.04
CA LEU A 6 32.11 -10.26 19.14
C LEU A 6 33.06 -10.35 17.94
N LEU A 7 34.33 -10.64 18.18
CA LEU A 7 35.37 -10.75 17.13
C LEU A 7 35.06 -11.87 16.12
N VAL A 8 34.68 -13.06 16.60
CA VAL A 8 34.42 -14.21 15.71
C VAL A 8 33.04 -14.11 15.06
N ALA A 9 32.00 -13.71 15.80
CA ALA A 9 30.62 -13.73 15.31
C ALA A 9 30.23 -12.46 14.52
N GLU A 10 30.77 -11.29 14.85
CA GLU A 10 30.39 -10.02 14.19
C GLU A 10 31.48 -9.47 13.27
N PHE A 11 32.75 -9.63 13.64
CA PHE A 11 33.88 -9.11 12.85
C PHE A 11 34.54 -10.15 11.95
N GLY A 12 34.07 -11.41 11.95
CA GLY A 12 34.55 -12.47 11.06
C GLY A 12 36.00 -12.87 11.30
N ALA A 13 36.52 -12.70 12.53
CA ALA A 13 37.86 -13.13 12.88
C ALA A 13 38.02 -14.65 12.71
N ASP A 14 39.11 -15.09 12.08
CA ASP A 14 39.39 -16.50 11.86
C ASP A 14 39.64 -17.21 13.21
N GLY A 15 38.64 -17.97 13.67
CA GLY A 15 38.71 -18.75 14.90
C GLY A 15 39.77 -19.86 14.88
N ASN A 16 40.29 -20.21 13.69
CA ASN A 16 41.36 -21.18 13.51
C ASN A 16 42.76 -20.57 13.37
N ALA A 17 42.88 -19.25 13.54
CA ALA A 17 44.18 -18.58 13.52
C ALA A 17 45.15 -19.23 14.52
N LYS A 18 46.37 -19.48 14.05
CA LYS A 18 47.46 -20.07 14.84
C LYS A 18 48.48 -18.99 15.17
N ASP A 19 48.97 -19.01 16.39
CA ASP A 19 50.15 -18.22 16.75
C ASP A 19 51.44 -18.83 16.18
N ASN A 20 52.57 -18.17 16.42
CA ASN A 20 53.90 -18.61 15.96
C ASN A 20 54.31 -19.99 16.51
N ASP A 21 53.64 -20.46 17.57
CA ASP A 21 53.86 -21.77 18.20
C ASP A 21 52.87 -22.83 17.69
N GLY A 22 52.02 -22.48 16.72
CA GLY A 22 51.01 -23.38 16.14
C GLY A 22 49.76 -23.56 17.01
N THR A 23 49.61 -22.77 18.07
CA THR A 23 48.53 -22.88 19.04
C THR A 23 47.32 -22.08 18.57
N THR A 24 46.18 -22.75 18.45
CA THR A 24 44.89 -22.13 18.10
C THR A 24 44.13 -21.69 19.34
N LEU A 25 43.22 -20.73 19.19
CA LEU A 25 42.29 -20.27 20.24
C LEU A 25 41.57 -21.42 20.99
N LEU A 26 41.25 -22.52 20.28
CA LEU A 26 40.68 -23.75 20.86
C LEU A 26 41.58 -24.42 21.92
N HIS A 27 42.90 -24.34 21.78
CA HIS A 27 43.84 -24.92 22.76
C HIS A 27 43.87 -24.13 24.08
N TRP A 28 43.71 -22.80 23.98
CA TRP A 28 43.73 -21.92 25.14
C TRP A 28 42.43 -21.96 25.94
N ALA A 29 41.28 -22.15 25.28
CA ALA A 29 39.97 -22.12 25.94
C ALA A 29 38.91 -22.98 25.22
N PRO A 30 38.99 -24.32 25.32
CA PRO A 30 38.18 -25.26 24.53
C PRO A 30 36.67 -25.13 24.77
N ASP A 31 36.24 -24.99 26.03
CA ASP A 31 34.83 -24.91 26.39
C ASP A 31 34.19 -23.63 25.84
N THR A 32 34.89 -22.50 25.95
CA THR A 32 34.39 -21.20 25.48
C THR A 32 34.31 -21.13 23.96
N PHE A 33 35.27 -21.73 23.25
CA PHE A 33 35.27 -21.74 21.80
C PHE A 33 34.17 -22.66 21.23
N THR A 34 33.95 -23.80 21.88
CA THR A 34 32.85 -24.73 21.53
C THR A 34 31.47 -24.07 21.69
N GLU A 35 31.28 -23.30 22.77
CA GLU A 35 30.04 -22.54 22.99
C GLU A 35 29.82 -21.44 21.93
N ILE A 36 30.90 -20.80 21.47
CA ILE A 36 30.84 -19.78 20.41
C ILE A 36 30.48 -20.42 19.07
N ILE A 37 31.11 -21.53 18.71
CA ILE A 37 30.81 -22.27 17.48
C ILE A 37 29.36 -22.70 17.45
N THR A 38 28.86 -23.36 18.50
CA THR A 38 27.46 -23.82 18.54
C THR A 38 26.45 -22.67 18.45
N THR A 39 26.77 -21.51 19.04
CA THR A 39 25.96 -20.30 18.93
C THR A 39 25.95 -19.75 17.50
N VAL A 40 27.11 -19.69 16.83
CA VAL A 40 27.22 -19.23 15.44
C VAL A 40 26.52 -20.19 14.49
N GLU A 41 26.70 -21.51 14.68
CA GLU A 41 26.01 -22.55 13.91
C GLU A 41 24.49 -22.46 14.05
N SER A 42 23.98 -22.28 15.28
CA SER A 42 22.54 -22.10 15.51
C SER A 42 21.99 -20.82 14.84
N ARG A 43 22.75 -19.72 14.90
CA ARG A 43 22.39 -18.46 14.21
C ARG A 43 22.42 -18.61 12.69
N LEU A 44 23.40 -19.31 12.15
CA LEU A 44 23.51 -19.61 10.72
C LEU A 44 22.30 -20.44 10.27
N GLU A 45 22.01 -21.53 10.97
CA GLU A 45 20.89 -22.41 10.69
C GLU A 45 19.54 -21.66 10.77
N GLN A 46 19.39 -20.74 11.72
CA GLN A 46 18.20 -19.90 11.81
C GLN A 46 18.12 -18.87 10.66
N SER A 47 19.24 -18.30 10.25
CA SER A 47 19.30 -17.42 9.08
C SER A 47 18.96 -18.15 7.78
N GLU A 48 19.44 -19.39 7.61
CA GLU A 48 19.11 -20.25 6.47
C GLU A 48 17.61 -20.57 6.42
N ARG A 49 17.02 -20.99 7.55
CA ARG A 49 15.57 -21.21 7.67
C ARG A 49 14.75 -19.95 7.32
N ASN A 50 15.18 -18.79 7.80
CA ASN A 50 14.54 -17.52 7.48
C ASN A 50 14.63 -17.21 5.98
N ASN A 51 15.78 -17.50 5.35
CA ASN A 51 15.99 -17.32 3.92
C ASN A 51 15.07 -18.24 3.10
N ASP A 52 14.95 -19.52 3.47
CA ASP A 52 14.07 -20.48 2.81
C ASP A 52 12.60 -20.11 2.95
N MET A 53 12.18 -19.64 4.14
CA MET A 53 10.84 -19.14 4.37
C MET A 53 10.55 -17.88 3.53
N LEU A 54 11.50 -16.96 3.41
CA LEU A 54 11.38 -15.77 2.57
C LEU A 54 11.28 -16.14 1.09
N LYS A 55 12.09 -17.10 0.62
CA LYS A 55 12.00 -17.62 -0.75
C LYS A 55 10.64 -18.26 -1.01
N ALA A 56 10.14 -19.10 -0.11
CA ALA A 56 8.82 -19.72 -0.25
C ALA A 56 7.68 -18.69 -0.26
N SER A 57 7.79 -17.65 0.58
CA SER A 57 6.82 -16.55 0.62
C SER A 57 6.86 -15.72 -0.67
N LEU A 58 8.05 -15.52 -1.24
CA LEU A 58 8.25 -14.82 -2.50
C LEU A 58 7.62 -15.60 -3.67
N THR A 59 7.89 -16.91 -3.77
CA THR A 59 7.27 -17.76 -4.80
C THR A 59 5.74 -17.79 -4.68
N ALA A 60 5.20 -17.85 -3.46
CA ALA A 60 3.75 -17.79 -3.26
C ALA A 60 3.15 -16.45 -3.70
N ARG A 61 3.85 -15.33 -3.42
CA ARG A 61 3.45 -13.99 -3.86
C ARG A 61 3.50 -13.85 -5.38
N GLU A 62 4.51 -14.44 -6.02
CA GLU A 62 4.64 -14.49 -7.48
C GLU A 62 3.50 -15.26 -8.13
N ASP A 63 3.15 -16.44 -7.58
CA ASP A 63 2.02 -17.25 -8.06
C ASP A 63 0.67 -16.51 -7.94
N ASP A 64 0.44 -15.80 -6.84
CA ASP A 64 -0.79 -15.02 -6.64
C ASP A 64 -0.86 -13.81 -7.59
N LEU A 65 0.27 -13.14 -7.85
CA LEU A 65 0.36 -12.10 -8.88
C LEU A 65 0.09 -12.65 -10.28
N GLN A 66 0.61 -13.84 -10.60
CA GLN A 66 0.34 -14.48 -11.87
C GLN A 66 -1.16 -14.80 -12.04
N ARG A 67 -1.79 -15.40 -11.03
CA ARG A 67 -3.24 -15.71 -11.05
C ARG A 67 -4.11 -14.47 -11.22
N THR A 68 -3.78 -13.39 -10.52
CA THR A 68 -4.55 -12.14 -10.62
C THR A 68 -4.37 -11.47 -11.98
N ASN A 69 -3.17 -11.54 -12.56
CA ASN A 69 -2.89 -11.05 -13.91
C ASN A 69 -3.66 -11.84 -14.98
N GLU A 70 -3.67 -13.17 -14.89
CA GLU A 70 -4.46 -14.03 -15.78
C GLU A 70 -5.96 -13.74 -15.67
N ASN A 71 -6.47 -13.56 -14.45
CA ASN A 71 -7.87 -13.18 -14.22
C ASN A 71 -8.21 -11.82 -14.85
N LEU A 72 -7.35 -10.81 -14.65
CA LEU A 72 -7.51 -9.49 -15.26
C LEU A 72 -7.53 -9.57 -16.80
N GLN A 73 -6.66 -10.38 -17.39
CA GLN A 73 -6.61 -10.58 -18.84
C GLN A 73 -7.90 -11.25 -19.37
N ASN A 74 -8.43 -12.23 -18.64
CA ASN A 74 -9.70 -12.89 -18.96
C ASN A 74 -10.87 -11.89 -18.91
N ILE A 75 -10.96 -11.11 -17.84
CA ILE A 75 -11.98 -10.07 -17.66
C ILE A 75 -11.90 -9.03 -18.78
N LYS A 76 -10.70 -8.54 -19.11
CA LYS A 76 -10.48 -7.58 -20.21
C LYS A 76 -10.96 -8.13 -21.55
N THR A 77 -10.68 -9.40 -21.81
CA THR A 77 -11.12 -10.09 -23.04
C THR A 77 -12.64 -10.19 -23.09
N GLN A 78 -13.27 -10.57 -21.96
CA GLN A 78 -14.73 -10.65 -21.86
C GLN A 78 -15.40 -9.29 -22.11
N TYR A 79 -14.94 -8.23 -21.44
CA TYR A 79 -15.48 -6.88 -21.64
C TYR A 79 -15.37 -6.43 -23.10
N THR A 80 -14.25 -6.70 -23.75
CA THR A 80 -14.05 -6.37 -25.16
C THR A 80 -15.07 -7.11 -26.05
N HIS A 81 -15.30 -8.40 -25.80
CA HIS A 81 -16.28 -9.20 -26.53
C HIS A 81 -17.72 -8.70 -26.29
N GLU A 82 -18.08 -8.36 -25.04
CA GLU A 82 -19.41 -7.83 -24.72
C GLU A 82 -19.68 -6.48 -25.39
N ILE A 83 -18.68 -5.59 -25.46
CA ILE A 83 -18.78 -4.32 -26.19
C ILE A 83 -18.99 -4.57 -27.68
N CYS A 84 -18.15 -5.41 -28.31
CA CYS A 84 -18.28 -5.74 -29.73
C CYS A 84 -19.64 -6.35 -30.07
N LYS A 85 -20.15 -7.24 -29.22
CA LYS A 85 -21.49 -7.84 -29.40
C LYS A 85 -22.58 -6.76 -29.35
N ARG A 86 -22.51 -5.87 -28.36
CA ARG A 86 -23.47 -4.77 -28.19
C ARG A 86 -23.47 -3.84 -29.40
N ASP A 87 -22.30 -3.50 -29.92
CA ASP A 87 -22.17 -2.63 -31.09
C ASP A 87 -22.67 -3.31 -32.38
N GLN A 88 -22.40 -4.61 -32.55
CA GLN A 88 -22.96 -5.38 -33.65
C GLN A 88 -24.50 -5.40 -33.64
N ASP A 89 -25.11 -5.50 -32.46
CA ASP A 89 -26.57 -5.51 -32.33
C ASP A 89 -27.17 -4.12 -32.59
N LYS A 90 -26.48 -3.03 -32.22
CA LYS A 90 -26.84 -1.66 -32.62
C LYS A 90 -26.77 -1.48 -34.13
N ASP A 91 -25.73 -2.00 -34.78
CA ASP A 91 -25.58 -1.91 -36.24
C ASP A 91 -26.69 -2.68 -36.97
N LYS A 92 -27.02 -3.89 -36.51
CA LYS A 92 -28.16 -4.66 -37.05
C LYS A 92 -29.48 -3.91 -36.88
N LEU A 93 -29.70 -3.25 -35.73
CA LEU A 93 -30.91 -2.47 -35.48
C LEU A 93 -30.97 -1.24 -36.40
N LYS A 94 -29.85 -0.51 -36.52
CA LYS A 94 -29.71 0.63 -37.43
C LYS A 94 -30.00 0.22 -38.87
N GLU A 95 -29.47 -0.91 -39.33
CA GLU A 95 -29.70 -1.43 -40.68
C GLU A 95 -31.18 -1.79 -40.90
N ARG A 96 -31.85 -2.44 -39.93
CA ARG A 96 -33.29 -2.70 -39.99
C ARG A 96 -34.11 -1.41 -40.06
N MET A 97 -33.80 -0.43 -39.21
CA MET A 97 -34.47 0.87 -39.23
C MET A 97 -34.27 1.60 -40.56
N GLN A 98 -33.05 1.58 -41.09
CA GLN A 98 -32.73 2.20 -42.38
C GLN A 98 -33.45 1.51 -43.54
N LYS A 99 -33.58 0.17 -43.50
CA LYS A 99 -34.38 -0.58 -44.46
C LYS A 99 -35.85 -0.20 -44.39
N ILE A 100 -36.44 -0.15 -43.20
CA ILE A 100 -37.84 0.28 -43.00
C ILE A 100 -38.07 1.71 -43.52
N LEU A 101 -37.15 2.63 -43.22
CA LEU A 101 -37.21 4.00 -43.74
C LEU A 101 -37.18 4.00 -45.27
N ASN A 102 -36.21 3.34 -45.88
CA ASN A 102 -36.09 3.29 -47.34
C ASN A 102 -37.28 2.61 -48.03
N ASP A 103 -37.86 1.57 -47.43
CA ASP A 103 -39.05 0.89 -47.96
C ASP A 103 -40.28 1.81 -47.90
N LYS A 104 -40.44 2.60 -46.83
CA LYS A 104 -41.47 3.65 -46.75
C LYS A 104 -41.27 4.76 -47.78
N TYR A 105 -40.01 5.15 -48.06
CA TYR A 105 -39.71 6.15 -49.07
C TYR A 105 -39.91 5.67 -50.52
N LYS A 106 -39.70 4.36 -50.80
CA LYS A 106 -39.91 3.80 -52.15
C LYS A 106 -41.39 3.57 -52.50
N GLY A 107 -42.26 3.37 -51.51
CA GLY A 107 -43.69 3.15 -51.72
C GLY A 107 -44.56 4.41 -51.71
N ALA A 108 -44.04 5.53 -51.23
CA ALA A 108 -44.79 6.78 -51.09
C ALA A 108 -44.53 7.71 -52.28
N ASN A 109 -45.45 7.72 -53.26
CA ASN A 109 -45.68 8.94 -54.02
C ASN A 109 -46.13 10.01 -53.02
N ILE A 110 -45.20 10.90 -52.63
CA ILE A 110 -45.40 11.89 -51.58
C ILE A 110 -46.45 12.90 -52.05
N SER A 111 -47.70 12.65 -51.72
CA SER A 111 -48.74 13.67 -51.63
C SER A 111 -48.84 14.07 -50.16
N LEU A 112 -48.60 15.34 -49.88
CA LEU A 112 -48.54 15.92 -48.54
C LEU A 112 -49.90 15.76 -47.83
N THR A 113 -50.04 14.78 -46.95
CA THR A 113 -51.21 14.62 -46.09
C THR A 113 -50.98 15.30 -44.75
N LEU A 114 -51.81 16.32 -44.46
CA LEU A 114 -51.82 17.02 -43.17
C LEU A 114 -52.05 16.04 -42.01
N ILE A 115 -51.18 16.10 -41.00
CA ILE A 115 -51.16 15.23 -39.80
C ILE A 115 -52.17 15.70 -38.73
N ASN A 116 -53.21 16.46 -39.14
CA ASN A 116 -54.38 16.72 -38.28
C ASN A 116 -55.63 17.09 -39.10
N PRO A 117 -56.28 16.12 -39.79
CA PRO A 117 -57.61 16.37 -40.31
C PRO A 117 -58.59 16.37 -39.13
N ALA A 118 -59.31 17.48 -38.94
CA ALA A 118 -60.38 17.61 -37.96
C ALA A 118 -61.29 16.36 -37.98
N PRO A 119 -61.77 15.89 -36.82
CA PRO A 119 -62.44 14.60 -36.70
C PRO A 119 -63.72 14.60 -37.56
N LYS A 120 -63.65 13.94 -38.72
CA LYS A 120 -64.85 13.65 -39.49
C LYS A 120 -65.47 12.39 -38.92
N SER A 121 -66.72 12.57 -38.50
CA SER A 121 -67.65 11.57 -38.03
C SER A 121 -67.58 10.25 -38.81
N SER A 122 -67.71 9.16 -38.07
CA SER A 122 -68.07 7.82 -38.55
C SER A 122 -66.99 7.08 -39.33
N THR A 123 -66.35 6.09 -38.69
CA THR A 123 -66.41 4.66 -39.06
C THR A 123 -65.68 3.87 -37.97
N LEU A 124 -66.29 2.79 -37.47
CA LEU A 124 -65.70 1.92 -36.44
C LEU A 124 -64.32 1.37 -36.86
N PRO A 125 -63.33 1.25 -35.96
CA PRO A 125 -62.03 0.69 -36.32
C PRO A 125 -62.08 -0.84 -36.38
N THR A 126 -61.47 -1.40 -37.42
CA THR A 126 -61.14 -2.81 -37.55
C THR A 126 -60.16 -3.23 -36.45
N LYS A 127 -60.43 -4.34 -35.76
CA LYS A 127 -59.72 -4.86 -34.57
C LYS A 127 -58.19 -4.96 -34.68
N SER A 128 -57.63 -4.97 -35.89
CA SER A 128 -56.20 -5.08 -36.17
C SER A 128 -55.41 -3.79 -35.92
N GLY A 129 -55.99 -2.60 -36.12
CA GLY A 129 -55.26 -1.33 -35.93
C GLY A 129 -55.15 -0.93 -34.46
N ILE A 130 -56.07 -1.42 -33.62
CA ILE A 130 -56.05 -1.21 -32.17
C ILE A 130 -54.86 -1.97 -31.57
N SER A 131 -54.65 -3.22 -31.98
CA SER A 131 -53.54 -4.07 -31.52
C SER A 131 -52.16 -3.49 -31.83
N GLN A 132 -51.96 -2.87 -33.01
CA GLN A 132 -50.68 -2.25 -33.36
C GLN A 132 -50.40 -0.99 -32.55
N ASN A 133 -51.42 -0.15 -32.32
CA ASN A 133 -51.25 1.03 -31.49
C ASN A 133 -50.97 0.64 -30.03
N GLU A 134 -51.66 -0.38 -29.52
CA GLU A 134 -51.46 -0.93 -28.18
C GLU A 134 -50.04 -1.50 -27.99
N GLU A 135 -49.50 -2.18 -29.01
CA GLU A 135 -48.12 -2.65 -29.05
C GLU A 135 -47.10 -1.49 -29.07
N MET A 136 -47.37 -0.42 -29.84
CA MET A 136 -46.53 0.78 -29.86
C MET A 136 -46.51 1.51 -28.51
N TYR A 137 -47.66 1.63 -27.82
CA TYR A 137 -47.71 2.21 -26.48
C TYR A 137 -46.96 1.33 -25.47
N HIS A 138 -47.10 0.02 -25.58
CA HIS A 138 -46.40 -0.94 -24.72
C HIS A 138 -44.89 -0.85 -24.87
N ASP A 139 -44.36 -0.78 -26.10
CA ASP A 139 -42.92 -0.63 -26.35
C ASP A 139 -42.36 0.69 -25.80
N VAL A 140 -43.12 1.79 -25.93
CA VAL A 140 -42.74 3.08 -25.36
C VAL A 140 -42.69 2.99 -23.83
N ILE A 141 -43.74 2.45 -23.20
CA ILE A 141 -43.79 2.27 -21.74
C ILE A 141 -42.63 1.40 -21.27
N LYS A 142 -42.40 0.25 -21.91
CA LYS A 142 -41.30 -0.65 -21.60
C LYS A 142 -39.94 0.04 -21.72
N SER A 143 -39.72 0.86 -22.76
CA SER A 143 -38.48 1.62 -22.91
C SER A 143 -38.28 2.68 -21.82
N TYR A 144 -39.37 3.21 -21.24
CA TYR A 144 -39.31 4.09 -20.09
C TYR A 144 -39.04 3.32 -18.80
N GLU A 145 -39.68 2.16 -18.60
CA GLU A 145 -39.44 1.27 -17.45
C GLU A 145 -38.00 0.75 -17.43
N GLU A 146 -37.46 0.33 -18.58
CA GLU A 146 -36.07 -0.11 -18.72
C GLU A 146 -35.09 1.01 -18.36
N ARG A 147 -35.35 2.24 -18.83
CA ARG A 147 -34.53 3.42 -18.52
C ARG A 147 -34.66 3.83 -17.05
N GLU A 148 -35.85 3.78 -16.47
CA GLU A 148 -36.06 4.06 -15.05
C GLU A 148 -35.33 3.04 -14.18
N SER A 149 -35.38 1.76 -14.55
CA SER A 149 -34.64 0.68 -13.89
C SER A 149 -33.13 0.91 -13.93
N GLU A 150 -32.59 1.32 -15.09
CA GLU A 150 -31.17 1.66 -15.23
C GLU A 150 -30.76 2.84 -14.34
N ILE A 151 -31.56 3.92 -14.33
CA ILE A 151 -31.32 5.08 -13.46
C ILE A 151 -31.35 4.69 -11.98
N LEU A 152 -32.28 3.82 -11.57
CA LEU A 152 -32.37 3.35 -10.19
C LEU A 152 -31.17 2.48 -9.80
N ALA A 153 -30.69 1.64 -10.72
CA ALA A 153 -29.48 0.83 -10.51
C ALA A 153 -28.24 1.72 -10.34
N ASP A 154 -28.04 2.70 -11.23
CA ASP A 154 -26.95 3.68 -11.13
C ASP A 154 -27.03 4.48 -9.82
N TYR A 155 -28.25 4.90 -9.45
CA TYR A 155 -28.50 5.61 -8.21
C TYR A 155 -28.14 4.78 -6.97
N GLN A 156 -28.46 3.48 -6.97
CA GLN A 156 -28.12 2.57 -5.89
C GLN A 156 -26.61 2.33 -5.81
N CYS A 157 -25.93 2.16 -6.96
CA CYS A 157 -24.47 2.05 -7.02
C CYS A 157 -23.78 3.30 -6.45
N LEU A 158 -24.27 4.50 -6.80
CA LEU A 158 -23.74 5.76 -6.27
C LEU A 158 -23.91 5.85 -4.75
N ARG A 159 -25.10 5.49 -4.22
CA ARG A 159 -25.35 5.44 -2.77
C ARG A 159 -24.43 4.47 -2.05
N GLN A 160 -24.19 3.30 -2.63
CA GLN A 160 -23.29 2.31 -2.06
C GLN A 160 -21.85 2.84 -2.02
N SER A 161 -21.37 3.43 -3.11
CA SER A 161 -20.03 4.04 -3.17
C SER A 161 -19.86 5.14 -2.12
N LEU A 162 -20.85 6.03 -1.99
CA LEU A 162 -20.84 7.10 -0.99
C LEU A 162 -20.83 6.54 0.45
N THR A 163 -21.60 5.49 0.68
CA THR A 163 -21.64 4.79 1.98
C THR A 163 -20.29 4.16 2.31
N ASN A 164 -19.64 3.52 1.33
CA ASN A 164 -18.32 2.92 1.51
C ASN A 164 -17.28 4.00 1.84
N LEU A 165 -17.24 5.10 1.08
CA LEU A 165 -16.34 6.23 1.35
C LEU A 165 -16.56 6.81 2.75
N TYR A 166 -17.81 7.00 3.15
CA TYR A 166 -18.13 7.47 4.50
C TYR A 166 -17.60 6.51 5.58
N GLN A 167 -17.77 5.20 5.40
CA GLN A 167 -17.26 4.20 6.33
C GLN A 167 -15.73 4.16 6.37
N GLU A 168 -15.07 4.23 5.21
CA GLU A 168 -13.60 4.23 5.12
C GLU A 168 -13.00 5.43 5.85
N ILE A 169 -13.52 6.63 5.59
CA ILE A 169 -13.06 7.84 6.27
C ILE A 169 -13.34 7.73 7.77
N LYS A 170 -14.51 7.22 8.17
CA LYS A 170 -14.84 6.99 9.58
C LYS A 170 -13.87 6.01 10.24
N ILE A 171 -13.55 4.89 9.60
CA ILE A 171 -12.57 3.91 10.11
C ILE A 171 -11.19 4.55 10.24
N LEU A 172 -10.78 5.38 9.27
CA LEU A 172 -9.51 6.09 9.31
C LEU A 172 -9.40 7.02 10.54
N PHE A 173 -10.51 7.61 10.99
CA PHE A 173 -10.56 8.35 12.26
C PHE A 173 -10.51 7.44 13.50
N HIS A 174 -11.24 6.33 13.50
CA HIS A 174 -11.31 5.44 14.68
C HIS A 174 -10.05 4.59 14.87
N GLY A 175 -9.42 4.16 13.77
CA GLY A 175 -8.16 3.40 13.78
C GLY A 175 -6.99 4.19 14.36
N GLN A 176 -7.09 5.51 14.43
CA GLN A 176 -6.08 6.37 15.06
C GLN A 176 -6.30 6.59 16.56
N VAL A 177 -7.54 6.41 17.06
CA VAL A 177 -7.78 6.42 18.51
C VAL A 177 -7.08 5.21 19.16
N ALA A 178 -6.92 4.11 18.43
CA ALA A 178 -6.13 2.96 18.87
C ALA A 178 -4.62 3.23 18.90
N THR A 179 -4.10 4.21 18.14
CA THR A 179 -2.66 4.51 18.10
C THR A 179 -2.20 5.52 19.16
N PHE A 180 -3.11 6.06 19.99
CA PHE A 180 -2.76 6.97 21.11
C PHE A 180 -2.88 6.34 22.51
N SER A 181 -3.04 5.02 22.60
CA SER A 181 -2.88 4.29 23.86
C SER A 181 -1.95 3.10 23.65
N ALA A 182 -0.66 3.39 23.52
CA ALA A 182 0.39 2.43 23.88
C ALA A 182 0.93 2.79 25.27
N PRO A 183 0.39 2.23 26.36
CA PRO A 183 1.12 2.16 27.61
C PRO A 183 2.20 1.08 27.45
N ILE A 184 3.42 1.51 27.75
CA ILE A 184 4.63 0.73 27.98
C ILE A 184 4.29 -0.64 28.60
N PRO A 185 4.77 -1.78 28.05
CA PRO A 185 4.59 -3.07 28.70
C PRO A 185 5.55 -3.16 29.89
N SER A 186 4.99 -3.10 31.10
CA SER A 186 5.64 -3.60 32.30
C SER A 186 4.97 -4.93 32.65
N GLU A 187 5.79 -5.97 32.72
CA GLU A 187 5.40 -7.33 33.07
C GLU A 187 4.66 -7.37 34.42
N SER A 188 3.55 -8.11 34.48
CA SER A 188 3.25 -9.11 35.52
C SER A 188 1.76 -9.49 35.54
N GLY A 189 1.49 -10.80 35.42
CA GLY A 189 0.38 -11.46 36.12
C GLY A 189 -1.02 -11.39 35.49
N ASN A 190 -1.40 -12.50 34.84
CA ASN A 190 -2.74 -13.11 34.75
C ASN A 190 -3.95 -12.25 35.17
N ASN A 191 -4.89 -12.05 34.24
CA ASN A 191 -6.30 -12.40 34.47
C ASN A 191 -7.11 -12.41 33.17
N LEU A 192 -7.98 -13.42 33.07
CA LEU A 192 -9.03 -13.56 32.08
C LEU A 192 -9.91 -12.30 32.04
N GLY A 193 -10.09 -11.75 30.84
CA GLY A 193 -11.07 -10.73 30.54
C GLY A 193 -11.24 -10.64 29.05
N ALA A 194 -12.34 -11.19 28.54
CA ALA A 194 -12.75 -11.12 27.15
C ALA A 194 -12.85 -9.65 26.69
N ALA A 195 -11.77 -9.11 26.13
CA ALA A 195 -11.79 -7.83 25.44
C ALA A 195 -12.46 -8.05 24.09
N SER A 196 -13.67 -7.52 24.01
CA SER A 196 -14.59 -7.66 22.90
C SER A 196 -13.94 -7.25 21.58
N LEU A 197 -14.14 -8.09 20.57
CA LEU A 197 -13.90 -7.76 19.16
C LEU A 197 -14.54 -6.40 18.81
N PRO A 198 -13.97 -5.66 17.83
CA PRO A 198 -14.50 -4.37 17.43
C PRO A 198 -15.95 -4.55 16.99
N SER A 199 -16.86 -3.83 17.65
CA SER A 199 -18.29 -3.85 17.38
C SER A 199 -18.53 -3.55 15.90
N ALA A 200 -19.34 -4.39 15.25
CA ALA A 200 -19.81 -4.19 13.88
C ALA A 200 -20.39 -2.78 13.69
N PRO A 201 -20.33 -2.19 12.47
CA PRO A 201 -20.77 -0.83 12.21
C PRO A 201 -22.22 -0.63 12.67
N ILE A 202 -22.46 0.39 13.49
CA ILE A 202 -23.79 0.73 14.01
C ILE A 202 -24.75 0.89 12.80
N PRO A 203 -25.77 0.01 12.64
CA PRO A 203 -26.64 0.00 11.47
C PRO A 203 -27.38 1.31 11.21
N GLY A 204 -27.60 2.13 12.25
CA GLY A 204 -28.37 3.37 12.17
C GLY A 204 -27.71 4.48 11.35
N GLU A 205 -26.37 4.56 11.36
CA GLU A 205 -25.66 5.60 10.61
C GLU A 205 -25.62 5.29 9.11
N VAL A 206 -25.48 4.01 8.75
CA VAL A 206 -25.50 3.56 7.35
C VAL A 206 -26.92 3.56 6.80
N ALA A 207 -27.92 3.29 7.65
CA ALA A 207 -29.33 3.29 7.26
C ALA A 207 -29.82 4.63 6.70
N ARG A 208 -29.22 5.76 7.08
CA ARG A 208 -29.60 7.08 6.55
C ARG A 208 -29.29 7.25 5.05
N PHE A 209 -28.30 6.50 4.54
CA PHE A 209 -27.98 6.42 3.10
C PHE A 209 -28.97 5.55 2.33
N GLN A 210 -29.81 4.77 3.01
CA GLN A 210 -30.90 4.01 2.41
C GLN A 210 -32.21 4.83 2.34
N MET A 211 -32.32 5.92 3.10
CA MET A 211 -33.52 6.77 3.14
C MET A 211 -33.65 7.69 1.92
N PRO A 212 -34.85 8.16 1.55
CA PRO A 212 -35.04 9.12 0.45
C PRO A 212 -34.16 10.36 0.59
N PHE A 213 -33.50 10.76 -0.49
CA PHE A 213 -32.47 11.80 -0.45
C PHE A 213 -33.00 13.18 -0.04
N ASN A 214 -34.26 13.47 -0.35
CA ASN A 214 -34.93 14.70 0.08
C ASN A 214 -35.08 14.84 1.61
N MET A 215 -34.92 13.75 2.38
CA MET A 215 -35.02 13.78 3.84
C MET A 215 -33.66 13.77 4.55
N THR A 216 -32.63 13.17 3.94
CA THR A 216 -31.33 12.95 4.60
C THR A 216 -30.15 13.57 3.87
N GLY A 217 -30.33 14.06 2.65
CA GLY A 217 -29.25 14.55 1.78
C GLY A 217 -28.44 15.70 2.39
N GLU A 218 -29.12 16.69 3.00
CA GLU A 218 -28.48 17.85 3.61
C GLU A 218 -27.59 17.44 4.80
N HIS A 219 -28.10 16.55 5.67
CA HIS A 219 -27.34 16.03 6.82
C HIS A 219 -26.14 15.18 6.38
N ILE A 220 -26.32 14.34 5.36
CA ILE A 220 -25.22 13.54 4.79
C ILE A 220 -24.12 14.45 4.25
N GLU A 221 -24.49 15.51 3.54
CA GLU A 221 -23.54 16.48 3.00
C GLU A 221 -22.80 17.24 4.11
N GLU A 222 -23.52 17.67 5.16
CA GLU A 222 -22.92 18.36 6.30
C GLU A 222 -21.92 17.47 7.05
N ASP A 223 -22.29 16.21 7.33
CA ASP A 223 -21.41 15.24 7.98
C ASP A 223 -20.15 14.98 7.17
N LEU A 224 -20.28 14.80 5.85
CA LEU A 224 -19.14 14.59 4.95
C LEU A 224 -18.22 15.80 4.92
N LYS A 225 -18.77 17.02 4.87
CA LYS A 225 -17.98 18.26 4.91
C LYS A 225 -17.23 18.38 6.24
N ARG A 226 -17.89 18.14 7.37
CA ARG A 226 -17.26 18.16 8.70
C ARG A 226 -16.12 17.14 8.78
N MET A 227 -16.37 15.92 8.33
CA MET A 227 -15.38 14.84 8.31
C MET A 227 -14.17 15.18 7.42
N LEU A 228 -14.40 15.81 6.26
CA LEU A 228 -13.33 16.23 5.35
C LEU A 228 -12.50 17.39 5.93
N VAL A 229 -13.12 18.33 6.63
CA VAL A 229 -12.39 19.40 7.35
C VAL A 229 -11.51 18.81 8.43
N MET A 230 -12.05 17.92 9.27
CA MET A 230 -11.25 17.23 10.30
C MET A 230 -10.07 16.47 9.68
N LEU A 231 -10.29 15.79 8.55
CA LEU A 231 -9.24 15.01 7.88
C LEU A 231 -8.13 15.92 7.35
N LYS A 232 -8.52 17.07 6.79
CA LYS A 232 -7.58 18.07 6.30
C LYS A 232 -6.72 18.65 7.41
N GLU A 233 -7.32 19.00 8.55
CA GLU A 233 -6.60 19.50 9.72
C GLU A 233 -5.62 18.46 10.26
N GLU A 234 -6.05 17.20 10.34
CA GLU A 234 -5.21 16.10 10.81
C GLU A 234 -4.03 15.82 9.87
N MET A 235 -4.27 15.76 8.55
CA MET A 235 -3.21 15.61 7.56
C MET A 235 -2.19 16.76 7.65
N GLN A 236 -2.66 17.99 7.84
CA GLN A 236 -1.78 19.16 8.01
C GLN A 236 -0.98 19.08 9.32
N GLY A 237 -1.59 18.56 10.40
CA GLY A 237 -0.90 18.31 11.67
C GLY A 237 0.22 17.27 11.52
N ARG A 238 -0.05 16.15 10.85
CA ARG A 238 0.96 15.12 10.55
C ARG A 238 2.09 15.66 9.69
N GLU A 239 1.77 16.46 8.68
CA GLU A 239 2.78 17.08 7.84
C GLU A 239 3.72 17.97 8.65
N GLN A 240 3.18 18.74 9.62
CA GLN A 240 4.00 19.51 10.55
C GLN A 240 4.86 18.64 11.47
N GLU A 241 4.32 17.52 11.96
CA GLU A 241 5.06 16.59 12.82
C GLU A 241 6.21 15.92 12.05
N ILE A 242 5.97 15.48 10.81
CA ILE A 242 6.99 14.93 9.93
C ILE A 242 8.10 15.96 9.71
N ARG A 243 7.75 17.21 9.37
CA ARG A 243 8.74 18.29 9.18
C ARG A 243 9.61 18.50 10.43
N LYS A 244 9.01 18.52 11.63
CA LYS A 244 9.77 18.66 12.88
C LYS A 244 10.72 17.47 13.13
N LYS A 245 10.29 16.26 12.81
CA LYS A 245 11.12 15.05 12.92
C LYS A 245 12.26 15.08 11.91
N ASP A 246 12.03 15.54 10.68
CA ASP A 246 13.08 15.69 9.67
C ASP A 246 14.14 16.69 10.11
N GLU A 247 13.73 17.85 10.66
CA GLU A 247 14.67 18.82 11.24
C GLU A 247 15.46 18.24 12.43
N GLU A 248 14.84 17.39 13.25
CA GLU A 248 15.54 16.72 14.35
C GLU A 248 16.54 15.67 13.85
N ILE A 249 16.18 14.93 12.80
CA ILE A 249 17.06 13.98 12.12
C ILE A 249 18.28 14.72 11.57
N ASP A 250 18.09 15.86 10.90
CA ASP A 250 19.20 16.62 10.34
C ASP A 250 20.12 17.20 11.43
N ARG A 251 19.56 17.66 12.55
CA ARG A 251 20.36 18.05 13.73
C ARG A 251 21.21 16.89 14.25
N LYS A 252 20.62 15.71 14.39
CA LYS A 252 21.34 14.51 14.87
C LYS A 252 22.39 14.03 13.88
N LYS A 253 22.16 14.17 12.57
CA LYS A 253 23.19 13.84 11.56
C LYS A 253 24.42 14.72 11.72
N VAL A 254 24.24 16.04 11.87
CA VAL A 254 25.36 16.98 12.09
C VAL A 254 26.10 16.62 13.38
N GLU A 255 25.40 16.31 14.46
CA GLU A 255 26.02 15.88 15.72
C GLU A 255 26.85 14.59 15.56
N ILE A 256 26.34 13.62 14.79
CA ILE A 256 27.08 12.39 14.48
C ILE A 256 28.33 12.69 13.65
N GLU A 257 28.24 13.55 12.65
CA GLU A 257 29.39 13.97 11.82
C GLU A 257 30.48 14.63 12.67
N ASP A 258 30.10 15.55 13.58
CA ASP A 258 31.03 16.19 14.51
C ASP A 258 31.70 15.18 15.45
N LEU A 259 30.95 14.19 15.96
CA LEU A 259 31.50 13.14 16.81
C LEU A 259 32.45 12.21 16.05
N ILE A 260 32.17 11.90 14.78
CA ILE A 260 33.07 11.14 13.92
C ILE A 260 34.38 11.91 13.71
N ALA A 261 34.31 13.20 13.39
CA ALA A 261 35.50 14.04 13.22
C ALA A 261 36.37 14.08 14.48
N GLN A 262 35.74 14.19 15.67
CA GLN A 262 36.47 14.14 16.95
C GLN A 262 37.14 12.78 17.22
N LEU A 263 36.51 11.68 16.79
CA LEU A 263 37.10 10.34 16.93
C LEU A 263 38.28 10.14 15.97
N GLU A 264 38.17 10.64 14.74
CA GLU A 264 39.27 10.62 13.77
C GLU A 264 40.48 11.41 14.28
N GLU A 265 40.26 12.61 14.85
CA GLU A 265 41.34 13.41 15.45
C GLU A 265 42.01 12.66 16.62
N LYS A 266 41.22 12.08 17.54
CA LYS A 266 41.75 11.31 18.66
C LYS A 266 42.51 10.06 18.20
N ASN A 267 42.02 9.38 17.17
CA ASN A 267 42.71 8.23 16.58
C ASN A 267 44.04 8.64 15.96
N PHE A 268 44.08 9.76 15.22
CA PHE A 268 45.31 10.29 14.64
C PHE A 268 46.36 10.59 15.74
N VAL A 269 45.94 11.28 16.81
CA VAL A 269 46.84 11.55 17.96
C VAL A 269 47.33 10.26 18.60
N SER A 270 46.46 9.26 18.79
CA SER A 270 46.84 7.96 19.34
C SER A 270 47.82 7.20 18.44
N GLU A 271 47.67 7.29 17.12
CA GLU A 271 48.58 6.67 16.16
C GLU A 271 49.97 7.31 16.21
N GLU A 272 50.05 8.64 16.22
CA GLU A 272 51.32 9.38 16.34
C GLU A 272 52.01 9.10 17.68
N GLN A 273 51.26 9.06 18.78
CA GLN A 273 51.79 8.62 20.08
C GLN A 273 52.32 7.19 20.02
N GLY A 274 51.60 6.28 19.35
CA GLY A 274 52.05 4.91 19.12
C GLY A 274 53.34 4.82 18.32
N LYS A 275 53.52 5.65 17.27
CA LYS A 275 54.77 5.75 16.51
C LYS A 275 55.93 6.21 17.38
N VAL A 276 55.72 7.22 18.23
CA VAL A 276 56.75 7.71 19.17
C VAL A 276 57.14 6.62 20.17
N ILE A 277 56.15 5.90 20.73
CA ILE A 277 56.40 4.78 21.65
C ILE A 277 57.17 3.67 20.94
N ASN A 278 56.79 3.30 19.71
CA ASN A 278 57.51 2.29 18.92
C ASN A 278 58.94 2.73 18.58
N HIS A 279 59.16 4.01 18.26
CA HIS A 279 60.49 4.56 18.05
C HIS A 279 61.35 4.53 19.34
N PHE A 280 60.72 4.76 20.50
CA PHE A 280 61.37 4.60 21.80
C PHE A 280 61.73 3.14 22.09
N LEU A 281 60.80 2.21 21.87
CA LEU A 281 61.00 0.78 22.13
C LEU A 281 61.98 0.11 21.16
N SER A 282 62.08 0.60 19.93
CA SER A 282 63.04 0.09 18.92
C SER A 282 64.48 0.56 19.15
N GLY A 283 64.76 1.36 20.18
CA GLY A 283 66.12 1.76 20.57
C GLY A 283 66.74 2.87 19.71
N ASN A 284 66.05 3.34 18.68
CA ASN A 284 66.55 4.36 17.74
C ASN A 284 66.44 5.81 18.28
N PHE A 285 65.96 6.01 19.51
CA PHE A 285 65.73 7.34 20.09
C PHE A 285 67.00 8.21 20.21
N PHE A 286 68.16 7.60 20.42
CA PHE A 286 69.45 8.31 20.55
C PHE A 286 70.34 8.23 19.30
N GLN A 287 69.89 7.59 18.22
CA GLN A 287 70.73 7.32 17.04
C GLN A 287 71.22 8.62 16.37
N GLY A 288 70.43 9.70 16.42
CA GLY A 288 70.82 11.02 15.88
C GLY A 288 71.67 11.89 16.81
N ALA A 289 71.71 11.60 18.12
CA ALA A 289 72.54 12.35 19.07
C ALA A 289 73.99 11.83 19.14
N SER A 290 74.23 10.61 18.65
CA SER A 290 75.55 9.97 18.72
C SER A 290 76.55 10.48 17.68
N GLU A 291 76.12 11.09 16.57
CA GLU A 291 77.06 11.59 15.55
C GLU A 291 77.73 12.91 15.96
N GLU A 292 77.05 13.81 16.69
CA GLU A 292 77.68 15.03 17.22
C GLU A 292 78.53 14.76 18.47
N ALA A 293 78.21 13.72 19.25
CA ALA A 293 78.97 13.38 20.46
C ALA A 293 80.29 12.62 20.16
N GLN A 294 80.40 11.93 19.02
CA GLN A 294 81.60 11.17 18.67
C GLN A 294 82.71 12.02 18.00
N LEU A 295 82.39 13.22 17.50
CA LEU A 295 83.36 14.13 16.88
C LEU A 295 84.09 15.06 17.86
N ASN A 296 83.73 15.06 19.15
CA ASN A 296 84.36 15.89 20.19
C ASN A 296 85.23 15.08 21.18
N MET A 297 85.56 13.83 20.88
CA MET A 297 86.39 12.95 21.73
C MET A 297 87.57 12.31 20.94
N SER A 298 88.14 13.02 19.96
CA SER A 298 89.42 12.66 19.30
C SER A 298 90.43 13.78 19.40
#